data_AF-A0A292STZ1-F1
#
_entry.id   AF-A0A292STZ1-F1
#
_cell.length_a   1.000
_cell.length_b   1.000
_cell.length_c   1.000
_cell.angle_alpha   90.00
_cell.angle_beta   90.00
_cell.angle_gamma   90.00
#
_symmetry.space_group_name_H-M   'P 1'
#
loop_
_entity.id
_entity.type
_entity.pdbx_description
1 polymer ?
#
loop_
_entity_poly.entity_id
_entity_poly.type
_entity_poly.pdbx_seq_one_letter_code
_entity_poly.pdbx_strand_id
1 'polypeptide(L)'
;MFDKIWNKIVECCNLYINSPEKKIQCLWENIFAELLGYSRLNGDIDSFRSMQIGSLKRIITDIIIRNNENDLFIVELKKHNISYCGEKQLLSYLKLLHNDIGILISDKIYIIDYDYNKNDDEQIKIEIEFTENNPDGIKFVELFSKKNFNKEKIKEFIYAKDKFIKNINEIKSKISKNILLDLLKQKLSFKYSDEEIEQAISFFEINIYDKSVQKPIETIIPKENNRVPEHIEPIKIDIMPETKLEKFINAVKDLYPSLSNGYIKAYQEILNDEKGEIYDYDKLYKLLITQYSSNRPPAPSWFAQKISEIVFPEKRTLMGIKDNFNIYQEIVLFVKQYQEEHNIKKIPISKVKSFCTNSRMVTENKFKKWLENLIEEFINASSQEWLICKNQMYVWLEYNYNYDNTGM
;
A
#
# COMPACT_ATOMS: atom_id res chain seq x y z
N MET A 1 20.77 -3.56 14.53
CA MET A 1 19.32 -3.60 14.87
C MET A 1 18.52 -2.64 14.00
N PHE A 2 18.91 -1.35 13.91
CA PHE A 2 18.22 -0.36 13.07
C PHE A 2 18.33 -0.63 11.56
N ASP A 3 19.44 -1.23 11.12
CA ASP A 3 19.66 -1.78 9.77
C ASP A 3 18.56 -2.76 9.34
N LYS A 4 18.25 -3.75 10.19
CA LYS A 4 17.21 -4.74 9.90
C LYS A 4 15.82 -4.11 9.84
N ILE A 5 15.54 -3.15 10.72
CA ILE A 5 14.28 -2.41 10.73
C ILE A 5 14.13 -1.57 9.46
N TRP A 6 15.18 -0.85 9.07
CA TRP A 6 15.17 -0.06 7.84
C TRP A 6 14.91 -0.94 6.60
N ASN A 7 15.64 -2.05 6.46
CA ASN A 7 15.44 -2.95 5.34
C ASN A 7 14.01 -3.53 5.32
N LYS A 8 13.41 -3.77 6.49
CA LYS A 8 12.01 -4.19 6.57
C LYS A 8 11.04 -3.09 6.12
N ILE A 9 11.31 -1.83 6.44
CA ILE A 9 10.54 -0.68 5.96
C ILE A 9 10.61 -0.62 4.43
N VAL A 10 11.82 -0.74 3.86
CA VAL A 10 12.02 -0.76 2.40
C VAL A 10 11.24 -1.89 1.73
N GLU A 11 11.32 -3.12 2.27
CA GLU A 11 10.56 -4.27 1.78
C GLU A 11 9.04 -3.98 1.76
N CYS A 12 8.51 -3.46 2.87
CA CYS A 12 7.10 -3.11 2.97
C CYS A 12 6.72 -2.00 1.96
N CYS A 13 7.48 -0.91 1.88
CA CYS A 13 7.18 0.18 0.94
C CYS A 13 7.18 -0.30 -0.52
N ASN A 14 8.09 -1.20 -0.89
CA ASN A 14 8.15 -1.79 -2.23
C ASN A 14 6.92 -2.66 -2.53
N LEU A 15 6.44 -3.44 -1.55
CA LEU A 15 5.23 -4.26 -1.71
C LEU A 15 3.96 -3.42 -1.93
N TYR A 16 3.89 -2.22 -1.34
CA TYR A 16 2.71 -1.35 -1.38
C TYR A 16 2.86 -0.14 -2.33
N ILE A 17 3.89 -0.10 -3.19
CA ILE A 17 4.23 1.07 -4.03
C ILE A 17 3.07 1.55 -4.92
N ASN A 18 2.24 0.62 -5.43
CA ASN A 18 1.09 0.92 -6.29
C ASN A 18 -0.25 0.98 -5.53
N SER A 19 -0.20 1.00 -4.20
CA SER A 19 -1.41 0.99 -3.37
C SER A 19 -2.05 2.39 -3.27
N PRO A 20 -3.36 2.47 -3.03
CA PRO A 20 -4.02 3.73 -2.70
C PRO A 20 -3.44 4.35 -1.42
N GLU A 21 -3.49 5.69 -1.32
CA GLU A 21 -2.96 6.49 -0.19
C GLU A 21 -3.45 5.98 1.17
N LYS A 22 -4.73 5.60 1.29
CA LYS A 22 -5.28 5.00 2.51
C LYS A 22 -4.53 3.74 2.97
N LYS A 23 -4.10 2.87 2.04
CA LYS A 23 -3.31 1.66 2.39
C LYS A 23 -1.89 2.04 2.79
N ILE A 24 -1.30 3.03 2.11
CA ILE A 24 0.03 3.57 2.45
C ILE A 24 -0.01 4.16 3.86
N GLN A 25 -1.07 4.87 4.22
CA GLN A 25 -1.26 5.40 5.56
C GLN A 25 -1.36 4.29 6.61
N CYS A 26 -2.20 3.27 6.40
CA CYS A 26 -2.25 2.13 7.33
C CYS A 26 -0.89 1.44 7.47
N LEU A 27 -0.11 1.34 6.38
CA LEU A 27 1.25 0.83 6.42
C LEU A 27 2.14 1.70 7.32
N TRP A 28 2.15 3.01 7.14
CA TRP A 28 2.99 3.91 7.94
C TRP A 28 2.58 3.96 9.41
N GLU A 29 1.28 3.93 9.71
CA GLU A 29 0.81 3.75 11.09
C GLU A 29 1.33 2.45 11.72
N ASN A 30 1.35 1.34 10.95
CA ASN A 30 1.93 0.07 11.42
C ASN A 30 3.45 0.16 11.59
N ILE A 31 4.16 0.86 10.70
CA ILE A 31 5.61 1.08 10.82
C ILE A 31 5.91 1.88 12.09
N PHE A 32 5.21 2.98 12.33
CA PHE A 32 5.38 3.77 13.55
C PHE A 32 5.07 2.93 14.79
N ALA A 33 4.03 2.09 14.74
CA ALA A 33 3.63 1.26 15.87
C ALA A 33 4.58 0.10 16.17
N GLU A 34 4.74 -0.79 15.19
CA GLU A 34 5.40 -2.07 15.37
C GLU A 34 6.93 -1.98 15.26
N LEU A 35 7.44 -1.02 14.49
CA LEU A 35 8.87 -0.90 14.20
C LEU A 35 9.55 0.25 14.94
N LEU A 36 8.86 1.38 15.12
CA LEU A 36 9.41 2.58 15.78
C LEU A 36 8.93 2.74 17.23
N GLY A 37 7.97 1.94 17.68
CA GLY A 37 7.57 1.78 19.07
C GLY A 37 6.53 2.79 19.60
N TYR A 38 5.75 3.40 18.72
CA TYR A 38 4.65 4.30 19.09
C TYR A 38 3.34 3.55 19.34
N SER A 39 2.77 3.64 20.53
CA SER A 39 1.56 2.90 20.90
C SER A 39 0.29 3.56 20.38
N ARG A 40 -0.46 2.83 19.56
CA ARG A 40 -1.84 3.20 19.17
C ARG A 40 -2.77 3.29 20.38
N LEU A 41 -2.62 2.38 21.34
CA LEU A 41 -3.47 2.32 22.54
C LEU A 41 -3.25 3.52 23.47
N ASN A 42 -2.04 4.08 23.47
CA ASN A 42 -1.72 5.27 24.25
C ASN A 42 -2.00 6.58 23.48
N GLY A 43 -2.52 6.49 22.26
CA GLY A 43 -2.75 7.66 21.41
C GLY A 43 -1.49 8.34 20.89
N ASP A 44 -0.36 7.61 20.82
CA ASP A 44 0.90 8.16 20.28
C ASP A 44 0.81 8.41 18.75
N ILE A 45 -0.16 7.79 18.08
CA ILE A 45 -0.42 7.93 16.64
C ILE A 45 -1.82 8.52 16.48
N ASP A 46 -1.88 9.78 16.08
CA ASP A 46 -3.11 10.54 15.87
C ASP A 46 -3.35 10.76 14.38
N SER A 47 -4.19 9.91 13.80
CA SER A 47 -4.53 9.92 12.37
C SER A 47 -5.74 10.80 12.11
N PHE A 48 -5.72 11.57 11.02
CA PHE A 48 -6.83 12.42 10.57
C PHE A 48 -7.33 13.46 11.58
N ARG A 49 -6.43 14.09 12.35
CA ARG A 49 -6.83 15.14 13.30
C ARG A 49 -7.68 16.19 12.60
N SER A 50 -8.92 16.36 13.08
CA SER A 50 -9.80 17.45 12.66
C SER A 50 -9.61 18.63 13.59
N MET A 51 -9.31 19.81 13.07
CA MET A 51 -9.40 21.06 13.85
C MET A 51 -10.38 22.03 13.22
N GLN A 52 -10.90 22.89 14.07
CA GLN A 52 -11.78 23.96 13.67
C GLN A 52 -10.95 25.15 13.20
N ILE A 53 -11.07 25.48 11.91
CA ILE A 53 -10.46 26.67 11.31
C ILE A 53 -11.61 27.63 11.01
N GLY A 54 -11.84 28.60 11.91
CA GLY A 54 -13.00 29.48 11.85
C GLY A 54 -14.32 28.73 12.12
N SER A 55 -15.27 28.80 11.19
CA SER A 55 -16.58 28.13 11.30
C SER A 55 -16.63 26.71 10.72
N LEU A 56 -15.54 26.24 10.11
CA LEU A 56 -15.48 24.93 9.44
C LEU A 56 -14.53 23.98 10.17
N LYS A 57 -14.95 22.72 10.35
CA LYS A 57 -14.04 21.62 10.72
C LYS A 57 -13.29 21.17 9.47
N ARG A 58 -11.96 21.18 9.51
CA ARG A 58 -11.09 20.62 8.46
C ARG A 58 -10.26 19.49 9.04
N ILE A 59 -10.11 18.43 8.25
CA ILE A 59 -9.07 17.41 8.47
C ILE A 59 -7.74 18.04 8.07
N ILE A 60 -6.74 17.97 8.94
CA ILE A 60 -5.54 18.79 8.86
C ILE A 60 -4.28 17.99 8.69
N THR A 61 -4.22 16.69 8.91
CA THR A 61 -2.97 15.93 8.69
C THR A 61 -3.27 14.45 8.48
N ASP A 62 -2.39 13.76 7.76
CA ASP A 62 -2.49 12.30 7.63
C ASP A 62 -2.15 11.61 8.96
N ILE A 63 -0.99 11.90 9.54
CA ILE A 63 -0.55 11.33 10.83
C ILE A 63 0.21 12.37 11.67
N ILE A 64 -0.12 12.46 12.95
CA ILE A 64 0.65 13.19 13.96
C ILE A 64 1.22 12.17 14.95
N ILE A 65 2.53 12.21 15.15
CA ILE A 65 3.17 11.39 16.18
C ILE A 65 3.33 12.21 17.46
N ARG A 66 2.90 11.63 18.57
CA ARG A 66 2.74 12.31 19.84
C ARG A 66 3.42 11.56 20.98
N ASN A 67 3.67 12.29 22.05
CA ASN A 67 3.97 11.73 23.35
C ASN A 67 3.14 12.48 24.39
N ASN A 68 2.08 11.84 24.87
CA ASN A 68 1.02 12.47 25.66
C ASN A 68 0.42 13.68 24.90
N GLU A 69 0.47 14.87 25.48
CA GLU A 69 -0.07 16.09 24.88
C GLU A 69 0.88 16.73 23.85
N ASN A 70 2.14 16.33 23.82
CA ASN A 70 3.16 16.94 22.96
C ASN A 70 3.19 16.29 21.57
N ASP A 71 2.94 17.09 20.53
CA ASP A 71 3.13 16.67 19.15
C ASP A 71 4.64 16.66 18.84
N LEU A 72 5.19 15.49 18.51
CA LEU A 72 6.61 15.29 18.29
C LEU A 72 7.02 15.73 16.88
N PHE A 73 6.31 15.23 15.87
CA PHE A 73 6.51 15.56 14.47
C PHE A 73 5.24 15.27 13.67
N ILE A 74 5.12 15.94 12.52
CA ILE A 74 3.96 15.85 11.63
C ILE A 74 4.33 15.04 10.39
N VAL A 75 3.44 14.15 9.96
CA VAL A 75 3.66 13.32 8.78
C VAL A 75 2.57 13.58 7.74
N GLU A 76 3.01 13.91 6.53
CA GLU A 76 2.19 14.02 5.33
C GLU A 76 2.54 12.87 4.40
N LEU A 77 1.52 12.25 3.81
CA LEU A 77 1.65 11.11 2.92
C LEU A 77 1.15 11.47 1.52
N LYS A 78 1.84 10.95 0.51
CA LYS A 78 1.35 10.85 -0.86
C LYS A 78 1.60 9.46 -1.39
N LYS A 79 1.03 9.16 -2.56
CA LYS A 79 1.33 7.91 -3.26
C LYS A 79 2.83 7.82 -3.57
N HIS A 80 3.39 6.62 -3.39
CA HIS A 80 4.81 6.35 -3.64
C HIS A 80 5.25 6.52 -5.10
N ASN A 81 4.31 6.65 -6.04
CA ASN A 81 4.58 6.88 -7.47
C ASN A 81 4.45 8.35 -7.90
N ILE A 82 4.15 9.27 -6.97
CA ILE A 82 4.10 10.71 -7.25
C ILE A 82 5.34 11.33 -6.64
N SER A 83 6.20 11.92 -7.48
CA SER A 83 7.40 12.60 -7.00
C SER A 83 7.02 13.96 -6.39
N TYR A 84 7.57 14.22 -5.19
CA TYR A 84 7.54 15.50 -4.49
C TYR A 84 6.24 16.33 -4.58
N CYS A 85 5.14 15.73 -4.16
CA CYS A 85 3.85 16.41 -4.00
C CYS A 85 3.52 16.49 -2.50
N GLY A 86 2.88 17.58 -2.04
CA GLY A 86 2.42 17.70 -0.63
C GLY A 86 3.28 18.56 0.30
N GLU A 87 4.44 19.06 -0.13
CA GLU A 87 5.29 19.94 0.70
C GLU A 87 4.51 21.15 1.22
N LYS A 88 3.83 21.91 0.35
CA LYS A 88 3.04 23.08 0.76
C LYS A 88 1.98 22.76 1.81
N GLN A 89 1.41 21.55 1.72
CA GLN A 89 0.41 21.06 2.64
C GLN A 89 1.06 20.77 4.01
N LEU A 90 2.17 20.01 4.03
CA LEU A 90 2.95 19.77 5.23
C LEU A 90 3.43 21.07 5.91
N LEU A 91 3.99 22.02 5.16
CA LEU A 91 4.44 23.32 5.70
C LEU A 91 3.29 24.11 6.32
N SER A 92 2.10 24.07 5.70
CA SER A 92 0.90 24.71 6.26
C SER A 92 0.50 24.09 7.61
N TYR A 93 0.69 22.78 7.77
CA TYR A 93 0.39 22.08 9.01
C TYR A 93 1.42 22.32 10.10
N LEU A 94 2.70 22.39 9.76
CA LEU A 94 3.77 22.77 10.69
C LEU A 94 3.55 24.19 11.27
N LYS A 95 3.10 25.13 10.42
CA LYS A 95 2.67 26.47 10.85
C LYS A 95 1.49 26.41 11.81
N LEU A 96 0.44 25.68 11.45
CA LEU A 96 -0.82 25.63 12.21
C LEU A 96 -0.68 24.90 13.56
N LEU A 97 0.12 23.84 13.61
CA LEU A 97 0.31 23.00 14.79
C LEU A 97 1.49 23.45 15.67
N HIS A 98 2.17 24.54 15.29
CA HIS A 98 3.37 25.02 15.97
C HIS A 98 4.43 23.92 16.17
N ASN A 99 4.64 23.08 15.15
CA ASN A 99 5.66 22.04 15.13
C ASN A 99 6.77 22.36 14.12
N ASP A 100 8.00 22.04 14.49
CA ASP A 100 9.22 22.35 13.77
C ASP A 100 9.83 21.14 13.02
N ILE A 101 9.28 19.93 13.17
CA ILE A 101 9.75 18.73 12.47
C ILE A 101 8.62 18.15 11.63
N GLY A 102 8.84 18.10 10.31
CA GLY A 102 7.92 17.50 9.35
C GLY A 102 8.55 16.34 8.59
N ILE A 103 7.73 15.34 8.27
CA ILE A 103 8.08 14.23 7.38
C ILE A 103 7.07 14.21 6.23
N LEU A 104 7.55 14.31 5.00
CA LEU A 104 6.76 14.01 3.81
C LEU A 104 7.18 12.65 3.25
N ILE A 105 6.23 11.76 3.02
CA ILE A 105 6.50 10.43 2.48
C ILE A 105 5.79 10.26 1.15
N SER A 106 6.58 10.07 0.10
CA SER A 106 6.13 9.83 -1.27
C SER A 106 7.01 8.76 -1.92
N ASP A 107 7.54 9.00 -3.13
CA ASP A 107 8.64 8.25 -3.74
C ASP A 107 9.90 8.17 -2.86
N LYS A 108 10.11 9.15 -1.98
CA LYS A 108 11.18 9.18 -0.96
C LYS A 108 10.61 9.62 0.39
N ILE A 109 11.44 9.54 1.43
CA ILE A 109 11.18 10.23 2.70
C ILE A 109 11.89 11.57 2.66
N TYR A 110 11.14 12.65 2.90
CA TYR A 110 11.66 14.00 3.04
C TYR A 110 11.51 14.41 4.50
N ILE A 111 12.59 14.91 5.10
CA ILE A 111 12.58 15.38 6.49
C ILE A 111 12.88 16.87 6.47
N ILE A 112 12.03 17.66 7.12
CA ILE A 112 12.07 19.13 7.12
C ILE A 112 12.29 19.62 8.56
N ASP A 113 13.29 20.48 8.75
CA ASP A 113 13.42 21.34 9.94
C ASP A 113 12.79 22.70 9.60
N TYR A 114 11.60 22.94 10.14
CA TYR A 114 10.82 24.13 9.86
C TYR A 114 11.25 25.29 10.76
N ASP A 115 11.77 26.35 10.13
CA ASP A 115 12.16 27.59 10.77
C ASP A 115 11.10 28.68 10.50
N TYR A 116 10.45 29.14 11.56
CA TYR A 116 9.41 30.17 11.51
C TYR A 116 9.89 31.53 11.01
N ASN A 117 11.21 31.75 10.98
CA ASN A 117 11.80 33.00 10.49
C ASN A 117 12.15 32.97 9.00
N LYS A 118 12.00 31.82 8.34
CA LYS A 118 12.34 31.61 6.94
C LYS A 118 11.09 31.47 6.07
N ASN A 119 11.24 31.81 4.80
CA ASN A 119 10.20 31.53 3.82
C ASN A 119 10.09 30.03 3.52
N ASP A 120 8.99 29.60 2.91
CA ASP A 120 8.73 28.16 2.63
C ASP A 120 9.77 27.54 1.70
N ASP A 121 10.34 28.31 0.79
CA ASP A 121 11.39 27.93 -0.16
C ASP A 121 12.80 27.90 0.44
N GLU A 122 12.99 28.53 1.60
CA GLU A 122 14.25 28.59 2.34
C GLU A 122 14.37 27.48 3.39
N GLN A 123 13.32 26.67 3.57
CA GLN A 123 13.29 25.59 4.55
C GLN A 123 14.30 24.51 4.20
N ILE A 124 14.99 24.01 5.24
CA ILE A 124 16.01 22.98 5.05
C ILE A 124 15.33 21.62 5.06
N LYS A 125 15.65 20.82 4.05
CA LYS A 125 15.14 19.47 3.90
C LYS A 125 16.21 18.50 3.41
N ILE A 126 16.03 17.24 3.77
CA ILE A 126 16.86 16.14 3.29
C ILE A 126 15.96 15.05 2.70
N GLU A 127 16.51 14.31 1.74
CA GLU A 127 15.82 13.21 1.07
C GLU A 127 16.46 11.88 1.43
N ILE A 128 15.63 10.86 1.63
CA ILE A 128 16.06 9.49 1.93
C ILE A 128 15.35 8.55 0.97
N GLU A 129 16.13 7.87 0.14
CA GLU A 129 15.63 6.88 -0.81
C GLU A 129 15.33 5.54 -0.15
N PHE A 130 14.27 4.87 -0.59
CA PHE A 130 13.90 3.51 -0.16
C PHE A 130 14.83 2.44 -0.76
N THR A 131 16.11 2.51 -0.40
CA THR A 131 17.13 1.56 -0.80
C THR A 131 17.62 0.77 0.41
N GLU A 132 17.82 -0.54 0.23
CA GLU A 132 18.35 -1.39 1.29
C GLU A 132 19.72 -0.89 1.75
N ASN A 133 19.97 -0.98 3.04
CA ASN A 133 21.21 -0.54 3.69
C ASN A 133 21.56 0.94 3.47
N ASN A 134 20.57 1.78 3.16
CA ASN A 134 20.76 3.22 3.07
C ASN A 134 21.17 3.80 4.44
N PRO A 135 22.38 4.39 4.59
CA PRO A 135 22.85 4.91 5.88
C PRO A 135 21.92 5.99 6.45
N ASP A 136 21.28 6.78 5.60
CA ASP A 136 20.38 7.85 6.03
C ASP A 136 19.03 7.28 6.47
N GLY A 137 18.58 6.20 5.84
CA GLY A 137 17.40 5.45 6.27
C GLY A 137 17.60 4.73 7.60
N ILE A 138 18.79 4.14 7.81
CA ILE A 138 19.16 3.57 9.11
C ILE A 138 19.18 4.65 10.19
N LYS A 139 19.73 5.83 9.87
CA LYS A 139 19.75 6.97 10.79
C LYS A 139 18.35 7.50 11.08
N PHE A 140 17.47 7.52 10.09
CA PHE A 140 16.06 7.85 10.26
C PHE A 140 15.39 6.94 11.29
N VAL A 141 15.55 5.61 11.15
CA VAL A 141 15.01 4.65 12.13
C VAL A 141 15.57 4.92 13.52
N GLU A 142 16.88 5.13 13.64
CA GLU A 142 17.52 5.44 14.92
C GLU A 142 16.93 6.69 15.58
N LEU A 143 16.79 7.79 14.83
CA LEU A 143 16.38 9.11 15.36
C LEU A 143 14.88 9.22 15.61
N PHE A 144 14.05 8.57 14.78
CA PHE A 144 12.59 8.63 14.88
C PHE A 144 11.99 7.46 15.66
N SER A 145 12.82 6.56 16.23
CA SER A 145 12.33 5.57 17.19
C SER A 145 11.93 6.24 18.51
N LYS A 146 10.79 5.83 19.10
CA LYS A 146 10.25 6.43 20.33
C LYS A 146 11.27 6.55 21.47
N LYS A 147 12.13 5.54 21.63
CA LYS A 147 13.15 5.50 22.70
C LYS A 147 14.29 6.50 22.51
N ASN A 148 14.54 6.91 21.28
CA ASN A 148 15.69 7.73 20.91
C ASN A 148 15.31 9.14 20.45
N PHE A 149 14.00 9.41 20.30
CA PHE A 149 13.50 10.64 19.73
C PHE A 149 14.03 11.87 20.48
N ASN A 150 14.69 12.75 19.73
CA ASN A 150 15.22 14.00 20.22
C ASN A 150 15.29 15.00 19.06
N LYS A 151 14.60 16.14 19.20
CA LYS A 151 14.47 17.13 18.13
C LYS A 151 15.82 17.74 17.77
N GLU A 152 16.67 18.04 18.75
CA GLU A 152 17.97 18.66 18.52
C GLU A 152 18.88 17.76 17.67
N LYS A 153 18.96 16.47 17.98
CA LYS A 153 19.72 15.49 17.19
C LYS A 153 19.19 15.32 15.76
N ILE A 154 17.87 15.41 15.58
CA ILE A 154 17.25 15.38 14.25
C ILE A 154 17.67 16.61 13.46
N LYS A 155 17.61 17.80 14.07
CA LYS A 155 18.06 19.04 13.42
C LYS A 155 19.54 18.97 13.06
N GLU A 156 20.41 18.56 13.98
CA GLU A 156 21.83 18.37 13.70
C GLU A 156 22.08 17.45 12.51
N PHE A 157 21.34 16.35 12.40
CA PHE A 157 21.41 15.45 11.26
C PHE A 157 21.00 16.12 9.95
N ILE A 158 19.89 16.86 9.95
CA ILE A 158 19.39 17.62 8.78
C ILE A 158 20.42 18.68 8.35
N TYR A 159 20.92 19.50 9.27
CA TYR A 159 21.92 20.53 8.98
C TYR A 159 23.24 19.94 8.46
N ALA A 160 23.72 18.85 9.07
CA ALA A 160 24.95 18.19 8.62
C ALA A 160 24.82 17.68 7.18
N LYS A 161 23.66 17.14 6.82
CA LYS A 161 23.37 16.62 5.48
C LYS A 161 23.18 17.73 4.45
N ASP A 162 22.43 18.78 4.77
CA ASP A 162 22.30 19.96 3.92
C ASP A 162 23.67 20.60 3.64
N LYS A 163 24.50 20.78 4.69
CA LYS A 163 25.87 21.28 4.55
C LYS A 163 26.72 20.38 3.66
N PHE A 164 26.62 19.06 3.82
CA PHE A 164 27.34 18.10 2.98
C PHE A 164 26.95 18.22 1.51
N ILE A 165 25.65 18.34 1.20
CA ILE A 165 25.15 18.52 -0.17
C ILE A 165 25.62 19.86 -0.76
N LYS A 166 25.53 20.95 0.01
CA LYS A 166 26.04 22.27 -0.38
C LYS A 166 27.53 22.24 -0.70
N ASN A 167 28.33 21.61 0.16
CA ASN A 167 29.77 21.44 -0.08
C ASN A 167 30.06 20.61 -1.34
N ILE A 168 29.30 19.53 -1.59
CA ILE A 168 29.45 18.75 -2.83
C ILE A 168 29.17 19.63 -4.05
N ASN A 169 28.08 20.41 -4.03
CA ASN A 169 27.71 21.28 -5.14
C ASN A 169 28.74 22.39 -5.37
N GLU A 170 29.31 22.94 -4.29
CA GLU A 170 30.41 23.91 -4.35
C GLU A 170 31.70 23.27 -4.91
N ILE A 171 32.04 22.05 -4.51
CA ILE A 171 33.18 21.32 -5.07
C ILE A 171 32.94 21.04 -6.55
N LYS A 172 31.73 20.59 -6.93
CA LYS A 172 31.36 20.36 -8.33
C LYS A 172 31.50 21.62 -9.18
N SER A 173 31.02 22.77 -8.70
CA SER A 173 31.12 24.04 -9.44
C SER A 173 32.57 24.52 -9.60
N LYS A 174 33.46 24.13 -8.68
CA LYS A 174 34.90 24.38 -8.78
C LYS A 174 35.62 23.43 -9.73
N ILE A 175 35.08 22.24 -10.01
CA ILE A 175 35.71 21.32 -10.98
C ILE A 175 35.48 21.86 -12.40
N SER A 176 36.49 22.56 -12.92
CA SER A 176 36.47 23.18 -14.24
C SER A 176 37.70 22.83 -15.05
N LYS A 177 37.60 22.95 -16.38
CA LYS A 177 38.71 22.70 -17.32
C LYS A 177 39.93 23.55 -16.96
N ASN A 178 39.71 24.81 -16.61
CA ASN A 178 40.78 25.75 -16.26
C ASN A 178 41.55 25.28 -15.02
N ILE A 179 40.86 24.85 -13.97
CA ILE A 179 41.51 24.34 -12.75
C ILE A 179 42.33 23.08 -13.03
N LEU A 180 41.85 22.17 -13.90
CA LEU A 180 42.63 21.00 -14.30
C LEU A 180 43.88 21.39 -15.09
N LEU A 181 43.77 22.35 -16.00
CA LEU A 181 44.89 22.87 -16.78
C LEU A 181 45.92 23.55 -15.88
N ASP A 182 45.48 24.36 -14.92
CA ASP A 182 46.35 25.03 -13.96
C ASP A 182 47.11 24.02 -13.08
N LEU A 183 46.43 22.95 -12.63
CA LEU A 183 47.06 21.86 -11.88
C LEU A 183 48.08 21.08 -12.72
N LEU A 184 47.78 20.85 -14.01
CA LEU A 184 48.73 20.22 -14.93
C LEU A 184 49.97 21.11 -15.15
N LYS A 185 49.76 22.41 -15.39
CA LYS A 185 50.86 23.38 -15.52
C LYS A 185 51.72 23.42 -14.25
N GLN A 186 51.12 23.56 -13.07
CA GLN A 186 51.84 23.55 -11.79
C GLN A 186 52.65 22.27 -11.55
N LYS A 187 52.14 21.12 -11.97
CA LYS A 187 52.84 19.84 -11.77
C LYS A 187 54.01 19.66 -12.74
N LEU A 188 53.90 20.19 -13.96
CA LEU A 188 54.90 20.05 -15.01
C LEU A 188 55.97 21.16 -14.95
N SER A 189 55.65 22.32 -14.39
CA SER A 189 56.55 23.48 -14.29
C SER A 189 57.77 23.25 -13.40
N PHE A 190 57.80 22.17 -12.61
CA PHE A 190 59.00 21.74 -11.91
C PHE A 190 60.12 21.24 -12.84
N LYS A 191 59.79 20.87 -14.08
CA LYS A 191 60.72 20.20 -15.00
C LYS A 191 60.76 20.76 -16.42
N TYR A 192 59.69 21.43 -16.85
CA TYR A 192 59.53 21.90 -18.23
C TYR A 192 59.19 23.40 -18.25
N SER A 193 59.52 24.10 -19.34
CA SER A 193 59.13 25.50 -19.50
C SER A 193 57.63 25.64 -19.77
N ASP A 194 57.08 26.83 -19.51
CA ASP A 194 55.67 27.11 -19.79
C ASP A 194 55.33 26.90 -21.28
N GLU A 195 56.26 27.23 -22.18
CA GLU A 195 56.10 27.07 -23.63
C GLU A 195 56.04 25.59 -24.04
N GLU A 196 56.92 24.75 -23.49
CA GLU A 196 56.91 23.30 -23.72
C GLU A 196 55.59 22.68 -23.23
N ILE A 197 55.11 23.13 -22.06
CA ILE A 197 53.88 22.64 -21.45
C ILE A 197 52.65 23.05 -22.28
N GLU A 198 52.56 24.32 -22.69
CA GLU A 198 51.43 24.80 -23.50
C GLU A 198 51.37 24.12 -24.86
N GLN A 199 52.52 23.96 -25.52
CA GLN A 199 52.58 23.24 -26.79
C GLN A 199 52.15 21.78 -26.62
N ALA A 200 52.63 21.08 -25.59
CA ALA A 200 52.23 19.70 -25.32
C ALA A 200 50.72 19.58 -25.01
N ILE A 201 50.17 20.47 -24.17
CA ILE A 201 48.74 20.47 -23.81
C ILE A 201 47.85 20.75 -25.03
N SER A 202 48.29 21.57 -25.98
CA SER A 202 47.50 21.94 -27.16
C SER A 202 47.10 20.74 -28.05
N PHE A 203 47.84 19.62 -27.97
CA PHE A 203 47.53 18.40 -28.69
C PHE A 203 46.42 17.55 -28.04
N PHE A 204 45.96 17.91 -26.85
CA PHE A 204 44.95 17.17 -26.10
C PHE A 204 43.65 17.96 -25.98
N GLU A 205 42.53 17.29 -26.25
CA GLU A 205 41.21 17.80 -25.92
C GLU A 205 40.79 17.30 -24.53
N ILE A 206 40.59 18.24 -23.59
CA ILE A 206 40.16 17.94 -22.22
C ILE A 206 38.74 18.45 -22.02
N ASN A 207 37.82 17.53 -21.77
CA ASN A 207 36.40 17.80 -21.53
C ASN A 207 35.97 17.21 -20.18
N ILE A 208 35.10 17.92 -19.45
CA ILE A 208 34.53 17.50 -18.17
C ILE A 208 33.04 17.29 -18.38
N TYR A 209 32.55 16.12 -17.99
CA TYR A 209 31.14 15.77 -18.10
C TYR A 209 30.61 15.35 -16.74
N ASP A 210 29.49 15.96 -16.31
CA ASP A 210 28.74 15.46 -15.16
C ASP A 210 27.95 14.21 -15.60
N LYS A 211 28.35 13.05 -15.04
CA LYS A 211 27.73 11.74 -15.31
C LYS A 211 26.25 11.69 -14.89
N SER A 212 25.81 12.60 -14.03
CA SER A 212 24.41 12.68 -13.56
C SER A 212 23.46 13.33 -14.58
N VAL A 213 23.98 13.97 -15.63
CA VAL A 213 23.18 14.68 -16.65
C VAL A 213 22.84 13.78 -17.86
N GLN A 214 23.30 12.53 -17.91
CA GLN A 214 23.00 11.60 -19.02
C GLN A 214 21.99 10.50 -18.63
N LYS A 215 20.76 10.61 -19.15
CA LYS A 215 19.95 9.52 -19.74
C LYS A 215 18.66 10.05 -20.41
N PRO A 216 18.56 10.06 -21.74
CA PRO A 216 17.31 9.74 -22.42
C PRO A 216 17.18 8.21 -22.42
N ILE A 217 16.14 7.67 -21.78
CA ILE A 217 15.82 6.24 -21.88
C ILE A 217 15.06 6.04 -23.20
N GLU A 218 15.71 5.41 -24.18
CA GLU A 218 14.99 4.72 -25.25
C GLU A 218 14.29 3.50 -24.63
N THR A 219 12.97 3.47 -24.78
CA THR A 219 12.09 2.34 -24.45
C THR A 219 12.53 1.08 -25.20
N ILE A 220 12.97 0.06 -24.46
CA ILE A 220 13.03 -1.32 -24.96
C ILE A 220 12.01 -2.14 -24.18
N ILE A 221 10.94 -2.51 -24.87
CA ILE A 221 9.95 -3.51 -24.46
C ILE A 221 10.54 -4.90 -24.75
N PRO A 222 10.61 -5.84 -23.78
CA PRO A 222 10.83 -7.25 -24.10
C PRO A 222 9.50 -8.00 -24.21
N LYS A 223 9.33 -8.69 -25.35
CA LYS A 223 8.24 -9.63 -25.65
C LYS A 223 8.42 -10.95 -24.88
N GLU A 224 7.28 -11.58 -24.58
CA GLU A 224 7.12 -12.96 -24.09
C GLU A 224 7.78 -14.02 -25.00
N ASN A 225 8.31 -15.11 -24.39
CA ASN A 225 7.78 -16.49 -24.59
C ASN A 225 8.58 -17.60 -23.86
N ASN A 226 7.83 -18.46 -23.16
CA ASN A 226 7.88 -19.94 -23.03
C ASN A 226 9.02 -20.72 -22.28
N ARG A 227 8.70 -21.19 -21.05
CA ARG A 227 8.45 -22.61 -20.58
C ARG A 227 9.35 -23.77 -21.11
N VAL A 228 9.85 -24.81 -20.39
CA VAL A 228 9.92 -25.37 -18.99
C VAL A 228 11.05 -26.49 -18.98
N PRO A 229 11.14 -27.50 -18.07
CA PRO A 229 11.81 -27.62 -16.75
C PRO A 229 13.04 -28.58 -16.72
N GLU A 230 13.88 -28.54 -15.66
CA GLU A 230 14.75 -29.68 -15.33
C GLU A 230 14.64 -30.15 -13.87
N HIS A 231 14.72 -31.47 -13.75
CA HIS A 231 14.40 -32.41 -12.68
C HIS A 231 15.32 -32.29 -11.44
N ILE A 232 14.76 -32.52 -10.25
CA ILE A 232 15.50 -32.86 -9.01
C ILE A 232 15.13 -34.30 -8.62
N GLU A 233 16.13 -35.08 -8.22
CA GLU A 233 16.05 -36.48 -7.77
C GLU A 233 16.49 -36.61 -6.28
N PRO A 234 16.25 -37.75 -5.59
CA PRO A 234 15.33 -37.82 -4.46
C PRO A 234 16.03 -38.10 -3.10
N ILE A 235 15.32 -37.84 -1.99
CA ILE A 235 15.68 -38.40 -0.67
C ILE A 235 14.54 -39.30 -0.17
N LYS A 236 14.91 -40.53 0.21
CA LYS A 236 14.06 -41.63 0.66
C LYS A 236 13.58 -41.45 2.11
N ILE A 237 12.26 -41.55 2.21
CA ILE A 237 11.38 -42.17 3.19
C ILE A 237 12.07 -43.05 4.24
N ASP A 238 11.87 -42.72 5.52
CA ASP A 238 11.46 -43.71 6.52
C ASP A 238 10.48 -43.10 7.52
N ILE A 239 9.44 -43.88 7.82
CA ILE A 239 8.13 -43.54 8.42
C ILE A 239 7.21 -42.81 7.43
N MET A 240 6.57 -43.60 6.56
CA MET A 240 5.43 -43.16 5.77
C MET A 240 4.35 -42.62 6.73
N PRO A 241 4.05 -41.31 6.74
CA PRO A 241 3.01 -40.79 7.61
C PRO A 241 1.66 -41.31 7.08
N GLU A 242 0.79 -41.78 7.98
CA GLU A 242 -0.64 -41.92 7.71
C GLU A 242 -1.08 -40.73 6.86
N THR A 243 -1.73 -41.02 5.73
CA THR A 243 -2.16 -39.97 4.80
C THR A 243 -2.92 -38.91 5.59
N LYS A 244 -2.76 -37.62 5.27
CA LYS A 244 -3.47 -36.54 5.98
C LYS A 244 -4.99 -36.83 6.10
N LEU A 245 -5.53 -37.56 5.12
CA LEU A 245 -6.87 -38.12 5.10
C LEU A 245 -7.12 -39.14 6.22
N GLU A 246 -6.25 -40.11 6.44
CA GLU A 246 -6.36 -41.08 7.55
C GLU A 246 -6.35 -40.40 8.91
N LYS A 247 -5.46 -39.42 9.12
CA LYS A 247 -5.44 -38.63 10.36
C LYS A 247 -6.74 -37.85 10.57
N PHE A 248 -7.29 -37.26 9.50
CA PHE A 248 -8.58 -36.58 9.55
C PHE A 248 -9.73 -37.56 9.86
N ILE A 249 -9.78 -38.70 9.18
CA ILE A 249 -10.80 -39.74 9.40
C ILE A 249 -10.76 -40.23 10.84
N ASN A 250 -9.57 -40.50 11.38
CA ASN A 250 -9.41 -40.97 12.76
C ASN A 250 -9.85 -39.89 13.75
N ALA A 251 -9.42 -38.63 13.58
CA ALA A 251 -9.86 -37.53 14.44
C ALA A 251 -11.38 -37.30 14.42
N VAL A 252 -12.03 -37.40 13.25
CA VAL A 252 -13.47 -37.25 13.13
C VAL A 252 -14.22 -38.43 13.75
N LYS A 253 -13.71 -39.66 13.59
CA LYS A 253 -14.29 -40.86 14.23
C LYS A 253 -14.18 -40.80 15.75
N ASP A 254 -13.06 -40.33 16.28
CA ASP A 254 -12.84 -40.20 17.72
C ASP A 254 -13.75 -39.11 18.33
N LEU A 255 -13.89 -37.97 17.65
CA LEU A 255 -14.65 -36.83 18.16
C LEU A 255 -16.17 -36.97 17.93
N TYR A 256 -16.60 -37.56 16.80
CA TYR A 256 -18.01 -37.66 16.41
C TYR A 256 -18.36 -39.03 15.80
N PRO A 257 -18.34 -40.13 16.58
CA PRO A 257 -18.51 -41.48 16.06
C PRO A 257 -19.82 -41.73 15.29
N SER A 258 -20.91 -41.09 15.72
CA SER A 258 -22.26 -41.26 15.12
C SER A 258 -22.48 -40.46 13.84
N LEU A 259 -21.67 -39.42 13.59
CA LEU A 259 -21.81 -38.51 12.45
C LEU A 259 -20.63 -38.61 11.47
N SER A 260 -19.61 -39.40 11.80
CA SER A 260 -18.35 -39.50 11.06
C SER A 260 -18.55 -39.78 9.58
N ASN A 261 -19.51 -40.64 9.23
CA ASN A 261 -19.78 -40.96 7.83
C ASN A 261 -20.28 -39.76 7.01
N GLY A 262 -21.05 -38.84 7.62
CA GLY A 262 -21.51 -37.63 6.95
C GLY A 262 -20.37 -36.65 6.67
N TYR A 263 -19.45 -36.49 7.62
CA TYR A 263 -18.27 -35.64 7.47
C TYR A 263 -17.22 -36.22 6.52
N ILE A 264 -16.99 -37.53 6.58
CA ILE A 264 -16.08 -38.23 5.66
C ILE A 264 -16.59 -38.11 4.23
N LYS A 265 -17.90 -38.33 4.01
CA LYS A 265 -18.53 -38.19 2.69
C LYS A 265 -18.42 -36.75 2.17
N ALA A 266 -18.75 -35.77 3.01
CA ALA A 266 -18.60 -34.35 2.66
C ALA A 266 -17.16 -33.97 2.29
N TYR A 267 -16.17 -34.49 3.02
CA TYR A 267 -14.76 -34.25 2.75
C TYR A 267 -14.30 -34.88 1.42
N GLN A 268 -14.72 -36.13 1.15
CA GLN A 268 -14.39 -36.84 -0.09
C GLN A 268 -15.05 -36.21 -1.33
N GLU A 269 -16.30 -35.77 -1.22
CA GLU A 269 -17.01 -35.10 -2.33
C GLU A 269 -16.33 -33.81 -2.79
N ILE A 270 -15.68 -33.08 -1.89
CA ILE A 270 -15.00 -31.81 -2.20
C ILE A 270 -13.63 -32.03 -2.87
N LEU A 271 -12.89 -33.08 -2.48
CA LEU A 271 -11.51 -33.28 -2.92
C LEU A 271 -11.35 -34.11 -4.20
N ASN A 272 -12.44 -34.63 -4.76
CA ASN A 272 -12.41 -35.39 -6.01
C ASN A 272 -12.08 -34.52 -7.25
N ASP A 273 -12.05 -33.19 -7.11
CA ASP A 273 -11.76 -32.25 -8.20
C ASP A 273 -10.33 -31.69 -8.04
N GLU A 274 -9.42 -32.22 -8.85
CA GLU A 274 -8.06 -31.72 -9.12
C GLU A 274 -7.05 -31.72 -7.95
N LYS A 275 -6.31 -32.84 -7.86
CA LYS A 275 -5.04 -33.07 -7.14
C LYS A 275 -5.08 -33.36 -5.63
N GLY A 276 -6.22 -33.29 -4.94
CA GLY A 276 -6.40 -33.89 -3.61
C GLY A 276 -5.49 -33.39 -2.46
N GLU A 277 -4.76 -32.29 -2.67
CA GLU A 277 -3.82 -31.72 -1.70
C GLU A 277 -4.49 -30.56 -0.94
N ILE A 278 -4.64 -30.72 0.39
CA ILE A 278 -5.03 -29.61 1.28
C ILE A 278 -3.77 -28.90 1.77
N TYR A 279 -3.66 -27.62 1.41
CA TYR A 279 -2.52 -26.76 1.76
C TYR A 279 -2.50 -26.32 3.24
N ASP A 280 -3.65 -26.29 3.93
CA ASP A 280 -3.76 -25.78 5.31
C ASP A 280 -4.52 -26.75 6.25
N TYR A 281 -3.92 -27.92 6.50
CA TYR A 281 -4.46 -28.95 7.40
C TYR A 281 -4.61 -28.46 8.84
N ASP A 282 -3.69 -27.61 9.31
CA ASP A 282 -3.69 -27.07 10.66
C ASP A 282 -4.90 -26.18 10.93
N LYS A 283 -5.32 -25.39 9.94
CA LYS A 283 -6.53 -24.57 10.05
C LYS A 283 -7.80 -25.41 10.06
N LEU A 284 -7.83 -26.50 9.29
CA LEU A 284 -8.95 -27.43 9.25
C LEU A 284 -9.07 -28.22 10.56
N TYR A 285 -7.95 -28.66 11.12
CA TYR A 285 -7.87 -29.31 12.43
C TYR A 285 -8.24 -28.36 13.57
N LYS A 286 -7.74 -27.11 13.56
CA LYS A 286 -8.13 -26.08 14.51
C LYS A 286 -9.60 -25.72 14.40
N LEU A 287 -10.19 -25.68 13.20
CA LEU A 287 -11.62 -25.43 13.02
C LEU A 287 -12.46 -26.54 13.67
N LEU A 288 -12.07 -27.81 13.46
CA LEU A 288 -12.71 -28.97 14.09
C LEU A 288 -12.60 -28.91 15.62
N ILE A 289 -11.42 -28.61 16.16
CA ILE A 289 -11.20 -28.52 17.62
C ILE A 289 -11.90 -27.30 18.22
N THR A 290 -11.87 -26.15 17.57
CA THR A 290 -12.48 -24.92 18.12
C THR A 290 -14.00 -25.07 18.21
N GLN A 291 -14.61 -25.82 17.30
CA GLN A 291 -16.05 -26.13 17.32
C GLN A 291 -16.40 -27.36 18.17
N TYR A 292 -15.42 -28.15 18.61
CA TYR A 292 -15.60 -29.17 19.65
C TYR A 292 -15.88 -28.54 21.01
N SER A 293 -15.21 -27.41 21.31
CA SER A 293 -15.40 -26.65 22.56
C SER A 293 -16.81 -26.08 22.75
N SER A 294 -17.60 -25.96 21.67
CA SER A 294 -18.93 -25.34 21.68
C SER A 294 -20.09 -26.34 21.86
N ASN A 295 -19.82 -27.62 22.11
CA ASN A 295 -20.79 -28.69 22.42
C ASN A 295 -21.91 -28.91 21.39
N ARG A 296 -21.79 -28.42 20.15
CA ARG A 296 -22.71 -28.73 19.05
C ARG A 296 -21.97 -29.07 17.77
N PRO A 297 -22.15 -30.29 17.21
CA PRO A 297 -21.59 -30.61 15.91
C PRO A 297 -22.27 -29.76 14.83
N PRO A 298 -21.51 -29.08 13.93
CA PRO A 298 -22.10 -28.38 12.80
C PRO A 298 -22.80 -29.35 11.84
N ALA A 299 -23.72 -28.86 11.01
CA ALA A 299 -24.29 -29.71 9.97
C ALA A 299 -23.19 -30.11 8.95
N PRO A 300 -23.17 -31.36 8.44
CA PRO A 300 -22.19 -31.79 7.43
C PRO A 300 -22.14 -30.87 6.20
N SER A 301 -23.29 -30.28 5.83
CA SER A 301 -23.39 -29.30 4.74
C SER A 301 -22.66 -27.99 5.02
N TRP A 302 -22.77 -27.46 6.24
CA TRP A 302 -22.04 -26.27 6.65
C TRP A 302 -20.53 -26.53 6.70
N PHE A 303 -20.15 -27.71 7.19
CA PHE A 303 -18.76 -28.13 7.24
C PHE A 303 -18.17 -28.27 5.82
N ALA A 304 -18.92 -28.88 4.90
CA ALA A 304 -18.56 -28.94 3.49
C ALA A 304 -18.31 -27.56 2.88
N GLN A 305 -19.20 -26.60 3.16
CA GLN A 305 -19.05 -25.22 2.70
C GLN A 305 -17.77 -24.57 3.22
N LYS A 306 -17.46 -24.73 4.52
CA LYS A 306 -16.25 -24.16 5.11
C LYS A 306 -14.96 -24.80 4.63
N ILE A 307 -14.97 -26.11 4.34
CA ILE A 307 -13.82 -26.76 3.71
C ILE A 307 -13.63 -26.25 2.29
N SER A 308 -14.71 -26.13 1.51
CA SER A 308 -14.63 -25.58 0.15
C SER A 308 -14.05 -24.16 0.15
N GLU A 309 -14.41 -23.31 1.12
CA GLU A 309 -13.81 -21.98 1.30
C GLU A 309 -12.30 -22.02 1.59
N ILE A 310 -11.80 -23.05 2.28
CA ILE A 310 -10.37 -23.22 2.59
C ILE A 310 -9.61 -23.80 1.39
N VAL A 311 -10.21 -24.77 0.69
CA VAL A 311 -9.56 -25.53 -0.39
C VAL A 311 -9.65 -24.80 -1.73
N PHE A 312 -10.79 -24.17 -2.02
CA PHE A 312 -11.05 -23.44 -3.27
C PHE A 312 -11.54 -22.01 -2.97
N PRO A 313 -10.67 -21.15 -2.42
CA PRO A 313 -11.05 -19.79 -2.03
C PRO A 313 -11.59 -18.93 -3.19
N GLU A 314 -11.35 -19.33 -4.44
CA GLU A 314 -11.76 -18.63 -5.65
C GLU A 314 -13.07 -19.14 -6.29
N LYS A 315 -13.57 -20.34 -5.95
CA LYS A 315 -14.81 -20.89 -6.52
C LYS A 315 -16.01 -20.69 -5.59
N ARG A 316 -16.48 -19.44 -5.44
CA ARG A 316 -17.84 -19.18 -4.96
C ARG A 316 -18.82 -19.49 -6.10
N THR A 317 -19.31 -20.72 -6.20
CA THR A 317 -20.63 -20.91 -6.83
C THR A 317 -21.36 -22.16 -6.34
N LEU A 318 -22.63 -21.93 -6.00
CA LEU A 318 -23.80 -22.80 -6.06
C LEU A 318 -24.35 -23.36 -4.74
N MET A 319 -25.30 -22.62 -4.17
CA MET A 319 -26.70 -23.07 -4.15
C MET A 319 -27.66 -21.86 -4.03
N GLY A 320 -28.40 -21.57 -5.11
CA GLY A 320 -29.79 -21.10 -5.00
C GLY A 320 -30.14 -19.61 -5.06
N ILE A 321 -29.23 -18.69 -5.41
CA ILE A 321 -29.57 -17.26 -5.66
C ILE A 321 -28.96 -16.87 -7.01
N LYS A 322 -29.73 -16.24 -7.91
CA LYS A 322 -29.22 -15.71 -9.19
C LYS A 322 -27.95 -14.91 -8.91
N ASP A 323 -26.89 -15.20 -9.67
CA ASP A 323 -25.58 -14.58 -9.48
C ASP A 323 -25.71 -13.05 -9.46
N ASN A 324 -25.23 -12.41 -8.40
CA ASN A 324 -25.27 -10.96 -8.23
C ASN A 324 -24.56 -10.25 -9.41
N PHE A 325 -23.69 -10.98 -10.12
CA PHE A 325 -23.05 -10.55 -11.35
C PHE A 325 -24.04 -10.17 -12.45
N ASN A 326 -25.01 -11.04 -12.75
CA ASN A 326 -25.97 -10.82 -13.85
C ASN A 326 -26.95 -9.70 -13.51
N ILE A 327 -27.39 -9.62 -12.25
CA ILE A 327 -28.29 -8.58 -11.75
C ILE A 327 -27.67 -7.20 -11.93
N TYR A 328 -26.38 -7.06 -11.66
CA TYR A 328 -25.66 -5.81 -11.80
C TYR A 328 -25.58 -5.33 -13.26
N GLN A 329 -25.21 -6.24 -14.17
CA GLN A 329 -25.10 -5.91 -15.59
C GLN A 329 -26.44 -5.44 -16.17
N GLU A 330 -27.53 -6.11 -15.79
CA GLU A 330 -28.87 -5.73 -16.20
C GLU A 330 -29.27 -4.32 -15.72
N ILE A 331 -28.90 -3.93 -14.49
CA ILE A 331 -29.18 -2.58 -13.96
C ILE A 331 -28.37 -1.51 -14.71
N VAL A 332 -27.09 -1.74 -14.97
CA VAL A 332 -26.23 -0.78 -15.68
C VAL A 332 -26.67 -0.58 -17.12
N LEU A 333 -27.01 -1.67 -17.82
CA LEU A 333 -27.53 -1.61 -19.18
C LEU A 333 -28.84 -0.80 -19.23
N PHE A 334 -29.75 -1.06 -18.30
CA PHE A 334 -31.00 -0.30 -18.17
C PHE A 334 -30.76 1.20 -17.97
N VAL A 335 -29.86 1.58 -17.05
CA VAL A 335 -29.56 2.99 -16.77
C VAL A 335 -28.99 3.70 -18.00
N LYS A 336 -28.05 3.07 -18.71
CA LYS A 336 -27.45 3.64 -19.93
C LYS A 336 -28.48 3.83 -21.03
N GLN A 337 -29.26 2.79 -21.31
CA GLN A 337 -30.29 2.84 -22.34
C GLN A 337 -31.34 3.93 -22.04
N TYR A 338 -31.78 4.05 -20.79
CA TYR A 338 -32.76 5.06 -20.39
C TYR A 338 -32.19 6.50 -20.48
N GLN A 339 -30.91 6.69 -20.16
CA GLN A 339 -30.25 8.00 -20.30
C GLN A 339 -30.15 8.42 -21.77
N GLU A 340 -29.82 7.48 -22.66
CA GLU A 340 -29.72 7.70 -24.11
C GLU A 340 -31.10 7.97 -24.74
N GLU A 341 -32.12 7.16 -24.42
CA GLU A 341 -33.47 7.30 -24.97
C GLU A 341 -34.16 8.61 -24.57
N HIS A 342 -33.94 9.08 -23.34
CA HIS A 342 -34.58 10.28 -22.81
C HIS A 342 -33.69 11.52 -22.87
N ASN A 343 -32.44 11.40 -23.35
CA ASN A 343 -31.43 12.47 -23.34
C ASN A 343 -31.28 13.15 -21.97
N ILE A 344 -31.35 12.36 -20.89
CA ILE A 344 -31.24 12.84 -19.53
C ILE A 344 -29.92 12.40 -18.92
N LYS A 345 -29.28 13.30 -18.18
CA LYS A 345 -28.05 12.97 -17.44
C LYS A 345 -28.34 12.16 -16.18
N LYS A 346 -29.57 12.20 -15.66
CA LYS A 346 -29.96 11.56 -14.39
C LYS A 346 -31.28 10.81 -14.55
N ILE A 347 -31.35 9.59 -14.04
CA ILE A 347 -32.57 8.76 -14.01
C ILE A 347 -33.16 8.77 -12.58
N PRO A 348 -34.48 8.98 -12.41
CA PRO A 348 -35.11 8.90 -11.10
C PRO A 348 -34.96 7.52 -10.47
N ILE A 349 -34.68 7.46 -9.16
CA ILE A 349 -34.56 6.19 -8.42
C ILE A 349 -35.83 5.34 -8.51
N SER A 350 -37.00 5.99 -8.63
CA SER A 350 -38.30 5.33 -8.83
C SER A 350 -38.37 4.51 -10.12
N LYS A 351 -37.63 4.88 -11.17
CA LYS A 351 -37.53 4.14 -12.43
C LYS A 351 -36.61 2.92 -12.29
N VAL A 352 -35.48 3.07 -11.58
CA VAL A 352 -34.57 1.96 -11.26
C VAL A 352 -35.23 0.95 -10.32
N LYS A 353 -35.98 1.43 -9.31
CA LYS A 353 -36.79 0.60 -8.42
C LYS A 353 -37.81 -0.20 -9.20
N SER A 354 -38.58 0.46 -10.07
CA SER A 354 -39.59 -0.19 -10.93
C SER A 354 -38.97 -1.26 -11.84
N PHE A 355 -37.80 -1.00 -12.42
CA PHE A 355 -37.08 -1.99 -13.22
C PHE A 355 -36.69 -3.22 -12.38
N CYS A 356 -36.04 -3.01 -11.23
CA CYS A 356 -35.56 -4.11 -10.38
C CYS A 356 -36.72 -4.99 -9.85
N THR A 357 -37.87 -4.38 -9.54
CA THR A 357 -39.06 -5.13 -9.10
C THR A 357 -39.71 -5.90 -10.25
N ASN A 358 -39.81 -5.30 -11.44
CA ASN A 358 -40.41 -5.94 -12.61
C ASN A 358 -39.56 -7.08 -13.16
N SER A 359 -38.23 -6.95 -13.09
CA SER A 359 -37.26 -7.99 -13.46
C SER A 359 -37.11 -9.09 -12.38
N ARG A 360 -37.93 -9.04 -11.32
CA ARG A 360 -37.95 -10.00 -10.19
C ARG A 360 -36.58 -10.14 -9.50
N MET A 361 -35.78 -9.07 -9.49
CA MET A 361 -34.48 -9.04 -8.80
C MET A 361 -34.66 -8.86 -7.29
N VAL A 362 -35.69 -8.09 -6.91
CA VAL A 362 -36.01 -7.79 -5.51
C VAL A 362 -37.50 -7.46 -5.38
N THR A 363 -38.08 -7.73 -4.21
CA THR A 363 -39.44 -7.28 -3.92
C THR A 363 -39.47 -5.83 -3.47
N GLU A 364 -40.57 -5.14 -3.73
CA GLU A 364 -40.69 -3.69 -3.47
C GLU A 364 -40.34 -3.31 -2.02
N ASN A 365 -40.85 -4.08 -1.05
CA ASN A 365 -40.64 -3.82 0.38
C ASN A 365 -39.21 -4.10 0.85
N LYS A 366 -38.42 -4.81 0.05
CA LYS A 366 -37.02 -5.14 0.36
C LYS A 366 -36.02 -4.33 -0.44
N PHE A 367 -36.47 -3.51 -1.40
CA PHE A 367 -35.61 -2.77 -2.33
C PHE A 367 -34.52 -1.97 -1.61
N LYS A 368 -34.88 -1.19 -0.59
CA LYS A 368 -33.91 -0.33 0.13
C LYS A 368 -32.80 -1.15 0.79
N LYS A 369 -33.17 -2.10 1.65
CA LYS A 369 -32.21 -2.95 2.37
C LYS A 369 -31.39 -3.84 1.43
N TRP A 370 -32.02 -4.34 0.36
CA TRP A 370 -31.33 -5.11 -0.66
C TRP A 370 -30.31 -4.26 -1.43
N LEU A 371 -30.68 -3.03 -1.79
CA LEU A 371 -29.77 -2.09 -2.47
C LEU A 371 -28.59 -1.70 -1.57
N GLU A 372 -28.85 -1.42 -0.29
CA GLU A 372 -27.81 -1.15 0.72
C GLU A 372 -26.85 -2.33 0.87
N ASN A 373 -27.37 -3.55 0.99
CA ASN A 373 -26.56 -4.77 1.04
C ASN A 373 -25.76 -4.99 -0.27
N LEU A 374 -26.36 -4.72 -1.42
CA LEU A 374 -25.71 -4.85 -2.72
C LEU A 374 -24.55 -3.83 -2.85
N ILE A 375 -24.71 -2.63 -2.30
CA ILE A 375 -23.64 -1.62 -2.20
C ILE A 375 -22.54 -2.10 -1.23
N GLU A 376 -22.88 -2.68 -0.09
CA GLU A 376 -21.89 -3.20 0.87
C GLU A 376 -21.12 -4.40 0.32
N GLU A 377 -21.80 -5.37 -0.29
CA GLU A 377 -21.16 -6.49 -0.97
C GLU A 377 -20.17 -6.00 -2.03
N PHE A 378 -20.51 -4.90 -2.69
CA PHE A 378 -19.70 -4.28 -3.72
C PHE A 378 -18.49 -3.49 -3.19
N ILE A 379 -18.65 -2.80 -2.06
CA ILE A 379 -17.53 -2.19 -1.33
C ILE A 379 -16.51 -3.27 -0.94
N ASN A 380 -17.01 -4.46 -0.60
CA ASN A 380 -16.22 -5.56 -0.07
C ASN A 380 -15.72 -6.56 -1.14
N ALA A 381 -16.17 -6.47 -2.39
CA ALA A 381 -15.69 -7.31 -3.49
C ALA A 381 -14.34 -6.83 -4.04
N SER A 382 -13.35 -7.72 -4.10
CA SER A 382 -11.95 -7.43 -4.45
C SER A 382 -11.57 -7.69 -5.93
N SER A 383 -12.53 -7.99 -6.81
CA SER A 383 -12.24 -8.27 -8.23
C SER A 383 -12.03 -6.98 -9.06
N GLN A 384 -10.98 -6.96 -9.89
CA GLN A 384 -10.63 -5.86 -10.79
C GLN A 384 -11.66 -5.63 -11.91
N GLU A 385 -12.43 -6.64 -12.31
CA GLU A 385 -13.50 -6.52 -13.34
C GLU A 385 -14.59 -5.53 -12.92
N TRP A 386 -14.74 -5.30 -11.62
CA TRP A 386 -15.75 -4.42 -11.07
C TRP A 386 -15.33 -2.95 -10.96
N LEU A 387 -14.08 -2.58 -11.26
CA LEU A 387 -13.57 -1.24 -10.93
C LEU A 387 -14.19 -0.11 -11.78
N ILE A 388 -14.44 -0.35 -13.07
CA ILE A 388 -15.05 0.61 -13.99
C ILE A 388 -16.55 0.76 -13.68
N CYS A 389 -17.19 -0.37 -13.49
CA CYS A 389 -18.55 -0.55 -13.03
C CYS A 389 -18.77 0.13 -11.65
N LYS A 390 -17.78 0.03 -10.76
CA LYS A 390 -17.74 0.62 -9.42
C LYS A 390 -17.76 2.12 -9.41
N ASN A 391 -16.93 2.71 -10.24
CA ASN A 391 -16.90 4.15 -10.35
C ASN A 391 -18.17 4.67 -11.01
N GLN A 392 -18.79 3.94 -11.95
CA GLN A 392 -20.02 4.37 -12.60
C GLN A 392 -21.25 4.28 -11.67
N MET A 393 -21.43 3.18 -10.93
CA MET A 393 -22.61 3.00 -10.08
C MET A 393 -22.48 3.75 -8.74
N TYR A 394 -21.27 3.86 -8.18
CA TYR A 394 -21.01 4.67 -6.97
C TYR A 394 -21.19 6.16 -7.26
N VAL A 395 -20.64 6.68 -8.37
CA VAL A 395 -20.90 8.06 -8.81
C VAL A 395 -22.39 8.25 -9.10
N TRP A 396 -23.06 7.29 -9.75
CA TRP A 396 -24.49 7.39 -9.99
C TRP A 396 -25.32 7.43 -8.68
N LEU A 397 -25.02 6.57 -7.70
CA LEU A 397 -25.71 6.52 -6.40
C LEU A 397 -25.45 7.78 -5.57
N GLU A 398 -24.20 8.23 -5.47
CA GLU A 398 -23.80 9.42 -4.71
C GLU A 398 -24.45 10.71 -5.28
N TYR A 399 -24.63 10.78 -6.60
CA TYR A 399 -25.27 11.92 -7.28
C TYR A 399 -26.81 11.91 -7.34
N ASN A 400 -27.47 10.76 -7.09
CA ASN A 400 -28.93 10.63 -7.15
C ASN A 400 -29.59 10.39 -5.79
N TYR A 401 -28.91 9.75 -4.82
CA TYR A 401 -29.47 9.50 -3.48
C TYR A 401 -29.56 10.77 -2.62
N ASN A 402 -28.77 11.80 -2.94
CA ASN A 402 -28.77 13.07 -2.23
C ASN A 402 -29.93 14.03 -2.58
N TYR A 403 -30.89 13.63 -3.44
CA TYR A 403 -32.00 14.51 -3.87
C TYR A 403 -33.40 14.08 -3.43
N ASP A 404 -33.59 12.85 -2.93
CA ASP A 404 -34.89 12.42 -2.36
C ASP A 404 -35.01 12.70 -0.85
N ASN A 405 -33.93 13.12 -0.18
CA ASN A 405 -33.98 13.61 1.22
C ASN A 405 -34.47 15.07 1.35
N THR A 406 -34.93 15.69 0.26
CA THR A 406 -35.59 17.01 0.28
C THR A 406 -37.06 16.95 -0.12
N GLY A 407 -37.69 15.77 -0.07
CA GLY A 407 -39.05 15.57 -0.58
C GLY A 407 -39.90 14.56 0.20
N MET A 408 -39.88 14.61 1.53
CA MET A 408 -41.03 14.34 2.42
C MET A 408 -40.75 14.86 3.83
#